data_AF-A0A970C033-F1
#
_entry.id   AF-A0A970C033-F1
#
_cell.length_a   1.000
_cell.length_b   1.000
_cell.length_c   1.000
_cell.angle_alpha   90.00
_cell.angle_beta   90.00
_cell.angle_gamma   90.00
#
_symmetry.space_group_name_H-M   'P 1'
#
loop_
_entity.id
_entity.type
_entity.pdbx_description
1 polymer ?
#
loop_
_entity_poly.entity_id
_entity_poly.type
_entity_poly.pdbx_seq_one_letter_code
_entity_poly.pdbx_strand_id
1 'polypeptide(L)'
;GPPLLWDLDGRGLRSMEYIPHHSTYLLLAGPHDGKGGGALYRWSGDPAQPPARVVELDASLNFSPEALICPAPSAQVLVLSDDGDAEVSVGGPEDCVAGEYLGNGRCLNKHQIPLERRWFRGIRLTP
;
A
#
# COMPACT_ATOMS: atom_id res chain seq x y z
N GLY A 1 20.30 -4.25 -15.46
CA GLY A 1 20.54 -5.70 -15.29
C GLY A 1 19.31 -6.47 -15.69
N PRO A 2 19.32 -7.82 -15.62
CA PRO A 2 18.12 -8.63 -15.82
C PRO A 2 17.08 -8.34 -14.72
N PRO A 3 15.77 -8.52 -15.00
CA PRO A 3 14.74 -8.44 -13.98
C PRO A 3 14.93 -9.54 -12.93
N LEU A 4 14.61 -9.21 -11.67
CA LEU A 4 14.63 -10.15 -10.55
C LEU A 4 13.21 -10.54 -10.20
N LEU A 5 12.94 -11.84 -10.11
CA LEU A 5 11.65 -12.37 -9.68
C LEU A 5 11.78 -12.87 -8.24
N TRP A 6 11.22 -12.10 -7.31
CA TRP A 6 11.16 -12.47 -5.90
C TRP A 6 9.77 -12.98 -5.54
N ASP A 7 9.72 -14.11 -4.85
CA ASP A 7 8.50 -14.55 -4.19
C ASP A 7 8.32 -13.74 -2.90
N LEU A 8 7.33 -12.85 -2.91
CA LEU A 8 6.95 -12.03 -1.75
C LEU A 8 5.72 -12.65 -1.06
N ASP A 9 5.77 -13.99 -0.90
CA ASP A 9 4.67 -14.83 -0.43
C ASP A 9 3.40 -14.60 -1.28
N GLY A 10 3.54 -14.65 -2.61
CA GLY A 10 2.44 -14.43 -3.56
C GLY A 10 1.89 -13.00 -3.63
N ARG A 11 2.53 -12.01 -2.99
CA ARG A 11 2.15 -10.58 -3.04
C ARG A 11 2.84 -9.84 -4.18
N GLY A 12 2.23 -8.75 -4.64
CA GLY A 12 2.82 -7.82 -5.58
C GLY A 12 3.66 -6.75 -4.88
N LEU A 13 4.77 -6.33 -5.49
CA LEU A 13 5.57 -5.18 -5.02
C LEU A 13 4.79 -3.87 -5.23
N ARG A 14 4.75 -3.03 -4.20
CA ARG A 14 3.99 -1.77 -4.15
C ARG A 14 4.90 -0.55 -4.04
N SER A 15 5.94 -0.66 -3.23
CA SER A 15 6.92 0.40 -3.04
C SER A 15 8.27 -0.18 -2.64
N MET A 16 9.35 0.56 -2.90
CA MET A 16 10.72 0.22 -2.55
C MET A 16 11.47 1.49 -2.18
N GLU A 17 12.01 1.54 -0.96
CA GLU A 17 12.79 2.67 -0.47
C GLU A 17 14.17 2.22 -0.02
N TYR A 18 15.21 2.98 -0.35
CA TYR A 18 16.56 2.73 0.15
C TYR A 18 16.75 3.44 1.49
N ILE A 19 17.29 2.74 2.49
CA ILE A 19 17.59 3.26 3.83
C ILE A 19 19.11 3.42 3.96
N PRO A 20 19.67 4.65 3.79
CA PRO A 20 21.11 4.86 3.69
C PRO A 20 21.90 4.39 4.92
N HIS A 21 21.35 4.62 6.12
CA HIS A 21 22.03 4.26 7.38
C HIS A 21 22.16 2.74 7.60
N HIS A 22 21.36 1.94 6.90
CA HIS A 22 21.40 0.47 6.97
C HIS A 22 21.91 -0.17 5.67
N SER A 23 22.23 0.63 4.65
CA SER A 23 22.63 0.18 3.32
C SER A 23 21.73 -0.93 2.76
N THR A 24 20.42 -0.77 2.91
CA THR A 24 19.42 -1.78 2.56
C THR A 24 18.18 -1.13 1.95
N TYR A 25 17.44 -1.89 1.17
CA TYR A 25 16.12 -1.55 0.67
C TYR A 25 15.05 -2.10 1.61
N LEU A 26 14.00 -1.32 1.82
CA LEU A 26 12.75 -1.77 2.40
C LEU A 26 11.71 -1.84 1.29
N LEU A 27 11.16 -3.03 1.08
CA LEU A 27 10.17 -3.35 0.06
C LEU A 27 8.81 -3.49 0.73
N LEU A 28 7.79 -2.87 0.15
CA LEU A 28 6.41 -3.04 0.55
C LEU A 28 5.71 -3.94 -0.46
N ALA A 29 5.14 -5.05 0.02
CA ALA A 29 4.33 -5.94 -0.78
C ALA A 29 2.88 -5.97 -0.28
N GLY A 30 1.93 -6.02 -1.20
CA GLY A 30 0.49 -6.05 -0.90
C GLY A 30 -0.26 -7.08 -1.75
N PRO A 31 -1.49 -7.45 -1.36
CA PRO A 31 -2.32 -8.36 -2.14
C PRO A 31 -2.58 -7.80 -3.54
N HIS A 32 -2.74 -8.67 -4.55
CA HIS A 32 -2.99 -8.24 -5.93
C HIS A 32 -4.45 -7.83 -6.17
N ASP A 33 -5.38 -8.35 -5.37
CA ASP A 33 -6.83 -8.17 -5.47
C ASP A 33 -7.41 -7.26 -4.38
N GLY A 34 -6.55 -6.56 -3.64
CA GLY A 34 -6.94 -5.69 -2.53
C GLY A 34 -7.42 -6.44 -1.27
N LYS A 35 -7.38 -7.78 -1.26
CA LYS A 35 -7.81 -8.59 -0.11
C LYS A 35 -6.62 -9.31 0.52
N GLY A 36 -6.33 -8.98 1.78
CA GLY A 36 -5.26 -9.60 2.54
C GLY A 36 -4.29 -8.57 3.13
N GLY A 37 -3.47 -9.01 4.07
CA GLY A 37 -2.44 -8.18 4.68
C GLY A 37 -1.28 -7.91 3.71
N GLY A 38 -0.64 -6.77 3.86
CA GLY A 38 0.66 -6.51 3.24
C GLY A 38 1.82 -7.01 4.11
N ALA A 39 3.04 -6.87 3.60
CA ALA A 39 4.24 -7.17 4.35
C ALA A 39 5.39 -6.24 3.93
N LEU A 40 6.31 -6.01 4.85
CA LEU A 40 7.58 -5.36 4.56
C LEU A 40 8.70 -6.38 4.51
N TYR A 41 9.60 -6.19 3.55
CA TYR A 41 10.77 -7.02 3.33
C TYR A 41 12.02 -6.15 3.32
N ARG A 42 13.10 -6.65 3.89
CA ARG A 42 14.41 -6.03 3.87
C ARG A 42 15.29 -6.74 2.85
N TRP A 43 15.95 -5.98 1.99
CA TRP A 43 16.80 -6.51 0.94
C TRP A 43 18.13 -5.75 0.87
N SER A 44 19.25 -6.46 0.77
CA SER A 44 20.57 -5.83 0.68
C SER A 44 20.83 -5.13 -0.66
N GLY A 45 20.04 -5.45 -1.69
CA GLY A 45 20.34 -5.08 -3.07
C GLY A 45 21.18 -6.12 -3.81
N ASP A 46 21.67 -7.16 -3.12
CA ASP A 46 22.38 -8.28 -3.73
C ASP A 46 21.39 -9.19 -4.48
N PRO A 47 21.52 -9.33 -5.81
CA PRO A 47 20.68 -10.25 -6.59
C PRO A 47 20.82 -11.72 -6.22
N ALA A 48 21.85 -12.12 -5.45
CA ALA A 48 22.00 -13.48 -4.95
C ALA A 48 21.26 -13.72 -3.62
N GLN A 49 20.76 -12.66 -2.98
CA GLN A 49 20.09 -12.72 -1.68
C GLN A 49 18.65 -12.21 -1.81
N PRO A 50 17.64 -13.08 -1.68
CA PRO A 50 16.25 -12.64 -1.76
C PRO A 50 15.88 -11.72 -0.58
N PRO A 51 14.89 -10.84 -0.73
CA PRO A 51 14.35 -10.03 0.36
C PRO A 51 13.82 -10.91 1.51
N ALA A 52 14.12 -10.53 2.75
CA ALA A 52 13.61 -11.21 3.94
C ALA A 52 12.46 -10.42 4.57
N ARG A 53 11.33 -11.07 4.86
CA ARG A 53 10.19 -10.41 5.55
C ARG A 53 10.62 -9.95 6.94
N VAL A 54 10.29 -8.70 7.27
CA VAL A 54 10.56 -8.09 8.58
C VAL A 54 9.28 -7.69 9.33
N VAL A 55 8.20 -7.39 8.61
CA VAL A 55 6.89 -7.07 9.21
C VAL A 55 5.78 -7.69 8.38
N GLU A 56 4.78 -8.27 9.05
CA GLU A 56 3.49 -8.61 8.46
C GLU A 56 2.47 -7.55 8.90
N LEU A 57 1.72 -7.00 7.95
CA LEU A 57 0.64 -6.06 8.25
C LEU A 57 -0.62 -6.85 8.57
N ASP A 58 -1.31 -6.45 9.63
CA ASP A 58 -2.54 -7.11 10.04
C ASP A 58 -3.62 -6.96 8.96
N ALA A 59 -4.09 -8.10 8.45
CA ALA A 59 -5.14 -8.18 7.44
C ALA A 59 -6.48 -7.62 7.93
N SER A 60 -6.70 -7.58 9.25
CA SER A 60 -7.92 -7.03 9.86
C SER A 60 -8.05 -5.51 9.71
N LEU A 61 -6.96 -4.82 9.38
CA LEU A 61 -6.96 -3.37 9.14
C LEU A 61 -7.74 -2.97 7.88
N ASN A 62 -8.09 -3.95 7.02
CA ASN A 62 -8.71 -3.73 5.72
C ASN A 62 -7.96 -2.65 4.93
N PHE A 63 -6.63 -2.75 4.87
CA PHE A 63 -5.72 -1.69 4.43
C PHE A 63 -4.90 -2.18 3.24
N SER A 64 -4.96 -1.43 2.13
CA SER A 64 -4.28 -1.77 0.87
C SER A 64 -3.01 -0.93 0.72
N PRO A 65 -1.83 -1.43 1.12
CA PRO A 65 -0.64 -0.59 1.19
C PRO A 65 -0.09 -0.30 -0.22
N GLU A 66 0.15 0.96 -0.54
CA GLU A 66 0.60 1.39 -1.87
C GLU A 66 1.92 2.17 -1.83
N ALA A 67 2.24 2.84 -0.72
CA ALA A 67 3.47 3.62 -0.62
C ALA A 67 4.15 3.51 0.75
N LEU A 68 5.46 3.71 0.74
CA LEU A 68 6.33 3.71 1.90
C LEU A 68 7.04 5.07 1.97
N ILE A 69 7.12 5.65 3.17
CA ILE A 69 7.98 6.79 3.46
C ILE A 69 8.91 6.38 4.59
N CYS A 70 10.21 6.54 4.37
CA CYS A 70 11.27 6.29 5.35
C CYS A 70 11.95 7.61 5.74
N PRO A 71 11.41 8.38 6.70
CA PRO A 71 12.03 9.63 7.11
C PRO A 71 13.40 9.36 7.73
N ALA A 72 14.46 10.00 7.27
CA ALA A 72 15.75 9.98 7.97
C ALA A 72 15.77 11.08 9.05
N PRO A 73 16.35 10.85 10.24
CA PRO A 73 16.96 9.62 10.75
C PRO A 73 16.00 8.81 11.66
N SER A 74 14.83 8.41 11.17
CA SER A 74 13.81 7.67 11.94
C SER A 74 13.90 6.17 11.70
N ALA A 75 13.74 5.38 12.78
CA ALA A 75 13.47 3.95 12.67
C ALA A 75 12.00 3.64 12.33
N GLN A 76 11.12 4.65 12.42
CA GLN A 76 9.71 4.51 12.08
C GLN A 76 9.50 4.85 10.61
N VAL A 77 8.77 4.00 9.92
CA VAL A 77 8.31 4.21 8.55
C VAL A 77 6.81 4.50 8.55
N LEU A 78 6.36 5.23 7.54
CA LEU A 78 4.95 5.49 7.28
C LEU A 78 4.55 4.67 6.05
N VAL A 79 3.60 3.77 6.22
CA VAL A 79 2.95 3.05 5.11
C VAL A 79 1.64 3.74 4.81
N LEU A 80 1.41 4.01 3.53
CA LEU A 80 0.24 4.72 3.04
C LEU A 80 -0.64 3.80 2.20
N SER A 81 -1.95 4.02 2.27
CA SER A 81 -2.95 3.48 1.36
C SER A 81 -3.74 4.62 0.75
N ASP A 82 -4.04 4.50 -0.54
CA ASP A 82 -5.01 5.37 -1.21
C ASP A 82 -6.46 4.94 -0.96
N ASP A 83 -6.65 3.76 -0.37
CA ASP A 83 -7.94 3.13 -0.12
C ASP A 83 -8.89 3.26 -1.31
N GLY A 84 -8.36 3.19 -2.53
CA GLY A 84 -9.11 3.55 -3.72
C GLY A 84 -10.38 2.73 -3.91
N ASP A 85 -10.32 1.45 -3.53
CA ASP A 85 -11.42 0.48 -3.61
C ASP A 85 -12.30 0.43 -2.35
N ALA A 86 -12.09 1.32 -1.37
CA ALA A 86 -12.99 1.41 -0.23
C ALA A 86 -14.35 1.96 -0.66
N GLU A 87 -15.44 1.25 -0.32
CA GLU A 87 -16.79 1.75 -0.55
C GLU A 87 -17.16 2.85 0.45
N VAL A 88 -17.62 3.99 -0.05
CA VAL A 88 -17.98 5.18 0.73
C VAL A 88 -19.41 5.60 0.43
N SER A 89 -20.11 6.14 1.42
CA SER A 89 -21.47 6.64 1.24
C SER A 89 -21.47 7.97 0.49
N VAL A 90 -22.42 8.16 -0.42
CA VAL A 90 -22.57 9.37 -1.23
C VAL A 90 -24.03 9.84 -1.27
N GLY A 91 -24.28 11.10 -1.63
CA GLY A 91 -25.63 11.66 -1.72
C GLY A 91 -26.43 11.13 -2.92
N GLY A 92 -25.75 10.77 -4.00
CA GLY A 92 -26.34 10.27 -5.22
C GLY A 92 -25.30 10.02 -6.32
N PRO A 93 -25.73 9.62 -7.53
CA PRO A 93 -24.84 9.38 -8.66
C PRO A 93 -23.97 10.60 -9.04
N GLU A 94 -24.44 11.81 -8.77
CA GLU A 94 -23.74 13.08 -9.03
C GLU A 94 -22.49 13.28 -8.17
N ASP A 95 -22.38 12.57 -7.04
CA ASP A 95 -21.20 12.57 -6.19
C ASP A 95 -20.14 11.56 -6.69
N CYS A 96 -20.43 10.81 -7.76
CA CYS A 96 -19.55 9.81 -8.36
C CYS A 96 -19.14 10.19 -9.78
N VAL A 97 -17.94 9.75 -10.18
CA VAL A 97 -17.55 9.71 -11.59
C VAL A 97 -18.65 8.98 -12.39
N ALA A 98 -18.98 9.51 -13.57
CA ALA A 98 -20.07 8.97 -14.38
C ALA A 98 -19.88 7.47 -14.65
N GLY A 99 -20.88 6.66 -14.28
CA GLY A 99 -20.84 5.21 -14.41
C GLY A 99 -20.28 4.45 -13.21
N GLU A 100 -19.71 5.14 -12.22
CA GLU A 100 -19.05 4.53 -11.05
C GLU A 100 -19.95 4.45 -9.80
N TYR A 101 -21.19 4.91 -9.90
CA TYR A 101 -22.16 4.79 -8.83
C TYR A 101 -22.59 3.33 -8.65
N LEU A 102 -22.48 2.80 -7.43
CA LEU A 102 -22.72 1.38 -7.14
C LEU A 102 -24.21 1.00 -7.04
N GLY A 103 -25.13 1.97 -7.17
CA GLY A 103 -26.57 1.71 -7.12
C GLY A 103 -27.17 1.58 -5.71
N ASN A 104 -26.34 1.56 -4.67
CA ASN A 104 -26.72 1.31 -3.27
C ASN A 104 -26.43 2.50 -2.34
N GLY A 105 -26.35 3.72 -2.88
CA GLY A 105 -25.96 4.91 -2.13
C GLY A 105 -24.46 5.00 -1.87
N ARG A 106 -23.64 4.25 -2.61
CA ARG A 106 -22.19 4.19 -2.43
C ARG A 106 -21.42 4.41 -3.72
N CYS A 107 -20.16 4.78 -3.54
CA CYS A 107 -19.13 4.94 -4.55
C CYS A 107 -17.84 4.27 -4.06
N LEU A 108 -16.87 4.04 -4.94
CA LEU A 108 -15.50 3.80 -4.49
C LEU A 108 -14.83 5.12 -4.11
N ASN A 109 -13.96 5.11 -3.11
CA ASN A 109 -13.22 6.28 -2.62
C ASN A 109 -12.51 7.01 -3.78
N LYS A 110 -11.90 6.28 -4.71
CA LYS A 110 -11.22 6.84 -5.90
C LYS A 110 -12.15 7.50 -6.93
N HIS A 111 -13.45 7.24 -6.85
CA HIS A 111 -14.45 7.73 -7.82
C HIS A 111 -15.33 8.84 -7.28
N GLN A 112 -15.12 9.32 -6.06
CA GLN A 112 -15.85 10.48 -5.52
C GLN A 112 -15.51 11.75 -6.32
N ILE A 113 -16.52 12.51 -6.76
CA ILE A 113 -16.30 13.80 -7.44
C ILE A 113 -15.87 14.90 -6.46
N PRO A 114 -16.49 15.04 -5.27
CA PRO A 114 -15.95 15.91 -4.24
C PRO A 114 -14.58 15.37 -3.80
N LEU A 115 -13.51 15.89 -4.40
CA LEU A 115 -12.15 15.39 -4.20
C LEU A 115 -11.72 15.51 -2.75
N GLU A 116 -12.24 16.52 -2.04
CA GLU A 116 -12.04 16.74 -0.61
C GLU A 116 -12.65 15.66 0.28
N ARG A 117 -13.58 14.84 -0.25
CA ARG A 117 -14.12 13.67 0.45
C ARG A 117 -13.29 12.42 0.23
N ARG A 118 -12.32 12.45 -0.68
CA ARG A 118 -11.35 11.36 -0.84
C ARG A 118 -10.35 11.42 0.31
N TRP A 119 -9.97 10.27 0.81
CA TRP A 119 -9.03 10.17 1.91
C TRP A 119 -8.01 9.07 1.66
N PHE A 120 -6.87 9.23 2.32
CA PHE A 120 -5.77 8.28 2.36
C PHE A 120 -5.60 7.86 3.82
N ARG A 121 -5.23 6.61 4.08
CA ARG A 121 -4.80 6.18 5.41
C ARG A 121 -3.29 6.03 5.49
N GLY A 122 -2.77 6.27 6.69
CA GLY A 122 -1.38 6.05 7.00
C GLY A 122 -1.24 5.30 8.31
N ILE A 123 -0.38 4.29 8.33
CA ILE A 123 0.01 3.58 9.55
C ILE A 123 1.52 3.72 9.75
N ARG A 124 1.91 3.90 11.01
CA ARG A 124 3.30 4.03 11.42
C ARG A 124 3.76 2.73 12.05
N LEU A 125 4.95 2.28 11.68
CA LEU A 125 5.51 1.02 12.19
C LEU A 125 7.04 1.07 12.23
N THR A 126 7.64 0.16 12.99
CA THR A 126 9.10 0.03 13.15
C THR A 126 9.52 -1.37 12.65
N PRO A 127 10.12 -1.46 11.45
CA PRO A 127 10.50 -2.72 10.80
C PRO A 127 11.94 -3.19 11.09
#